data_AF-A0A849VSX4-F1
#
_entry.id   AF-A0A849VSX4-F1
#
_cell.length_a   1.000
_cell.length_b   1.000
_cell.length_c   1.000
_cell.angle_alpha   90.00
_cell.angle_beta   90.00
_cell.angle_gamma   90.00
#
_symmetry.space_group_name_H-M   'P 1'
#
loop_
_entity.id
_entity.type
_entity.pdbx_description
1 polymer ?
#
loop_
_entity_poly.entity_id
_entity_poly.type
_entity_poly.pdbx_seq_one_letter_code
_entity_poly.pdbx_strand_id
1 'polypeptide(L)'
;MNVFRRIIMAAFLGLVVSLQGGAVAHAAGDLAALTYQAAGDELRTRVVINFDQEPDISTMLLGDPHRLAIDMPKTVFGFDKKSTEARGLITDVRYGMIDATRSRLIFTLKGPFSVERIDVLKNDNSPGYRLVADLVASSDRAFAEALKTQNQTTASTTSTPTGDRLASAAPGEASQAPKPFTVVVDAGHGGIDSGPESAGGSLEKNVTLMFAQQLRDELQKISGIRVEMTRNDDTFLR
;
A
#
# COMPACT_ATOMS: atom_id res chain seq x y z
N MET A 1 -43.02 -36.44 -74.24
CA MET A 1 -43.32 -37.64 -73.43
C MET A 1 -42.35 -37.64 -72.26
N ASN A 2 -42.87 -37.66 -71.02
CA ASN A 2 -42.17 -37.76 -69.71
C ASN A 2 -41.46 -36.47 -69.25
N VAL A 3 -42.07 -35.52 -68.52
CA VAL A 3 -42.62 -35.48 -67.13
C VAL A 3 -41.52 -35.50 -66.04
N PHE A 4 -41.64 -34.56 -65.07
CA PHE A 4 -40.88 -34.37 -63.80
C PHE A 4 -39.58 -33.52 -63.93
N ARG A 5 -39.18 -32.59 -63.03
CA ARG A 5 -39.60 -32.26 -61.66
C ARG A 5 -38.89 -30.94 -61.18
N ARG A 6 -39.64 -30.10 -60.47
CA ARG A 6 -39.31 -29.32 -59.23
C ARG A 6 -38.14 -28.32 -59.15
N ILE A 7 -38.56 -27.09 -58.88
CA ILE A 7 -37.95 -26.01 -58.08
C ILE A 7 -37.47 -26.52 -56.71
N ILE A 8 -36.21 -26.22 -56.33
CA ILE A 8 -35.77 -26.09 -54.92
C ILE A 8 -34.75 -24.96 -54.81
N MET A 9 -35.02 -24.11 -53.82
CA MET A 9 -34.33 -22.94 -53.31
C MET A 9 -33.18 -23.34 -52.37
N ALA A 10 -32.04 -22.65 -52.40
CA ALA A 10 -31.10 -22.61 -51.27
C ALA A 10 -30.23 -21.35 -51.33
N ALA A 11 -30.63 -20.33 -50.59
CA ALA A 11 -29.82 -19.15 -50.29
C ALA A 11 -28.67 -19.56 -49.36
N PHE A 12 -27.43 -19.30 -49.76
CA PHE A 12 -26.25 -19.47 -48.92
C PHE A 12 -26.16 -18.29 -47.93
N LEU A 13 -26.65 -18.51 -46.71
CA LEU A 13 -26.42 -17.62 -45.58
C LEU A 13 -25.06 -17.98 -44.97
N GLY A 14 -24.04 -17.15 -45.22
CA GLY A 14 -22.72 -17.29 -44.61
C GLY A 14 -22.78 -16.98 -43.12
N LEU A 15 -22.62 -18.02 -42.29
CA LEU A 15 -22.45 -17.89 -40.84
C LEU A 15 -20.97 -17.56 -40.54
N VAL A 16 -20.68 -16.28 -40.33
CA VAL A 16 -19.39 -15.85 -39.78
C VAL A 16 -19.44 -16.09 -38.27
N VAL A 17 -18.83 -17.19 -37.82
CA VAL A 17 -18.58 -17.43 -36.39
C VAL A 17 -17.40 -16.57 -35.97
N SER A 18 -17.69 -15.42 -35.36
CA SER A 18 -16.68 -14.62 -34.67
C SER A 18 -16.25 -15.36 -33.40
N LEU A 19 -15.08 -16.02 -33.43
CA LEU A 19 -14.39 -16.44 -32.20
C LEU A 19 -13.98 -15.17 -31.44
N GLN A 20 -14.83 -14.71 -30.53
CA GLN A 20 -14.41 -13.80 -29.48
C GLN A 20 -13.53 -14.61 -28.54
N GLY A 21 -12.22 -14.47 -28.70
CA GLY A 21 -11.25 -14.89 -27.70
C GLY A 21 -11.47 -14.05 -26.45
N GLY A 22 -12.34 -14.52 -25.56
CA GLY A 22 -12.40 -14.03 -24.20
C GLY A 22 -11.04 -14.25 -23.59
N ALA A 23 -10.33 -13.17 -23.27
CA ALA A 23 -9.22 -13.24 -22.35
C ALA A 23 -9.78 -13.81 -21.06
N VAL A 24 -9.55 -15.10 -20.83
CA VAL A 24 -9.76 -15.71 -19.53
C VAL A 24 -8.77 -14.98 -18.64
N ALA A 25 -9.26 -14.01 -17.86
CA ALA A 25 -8.52 -13.48 -16.75
C ALA A 25 -8.17 -14.69 -15.88
N HIS A 26 -6.92 -15.16 -15.99
CA HIS A 26 -6.39 -16.07 -15.01
C HIS A 26 -6.55 -15.33 -13.69
N ALA A 27 -7.36 -15.86 -12.79
CA ALA A 27 -7.18 -15.57 -11.38
C ALA A 27 -5.75 -16.02 -11.08
N ALA A 28 -4.81 -15.09 -11.21
CA ALA A 28 -3.44 -15.32 -10.85
C ALA A 28 -3.49 -15.79 -9.39
N GLY A 29 -3.00 -17.00 -9.13
CA GLY A 29 -2.92 -17.52 -7.77
C GLY A 29 -2.13 -16.55 -6.89
N ASP A 30 -2.26 -16.71 -5.58
CA ASP A 30 -1.47 -15.95 -4.60
C ASP A 30 0.01 -15.88 -5.05
N LEU A 31 0.61 -14.69 -4.99
CA LEU A 31 2.00 -14.47 -5.36
C LEU A 31 2.91 -15.36 -4.50
N ALA A 32 3.93 -16.00 -5.07
CA ALA A 32 4.89 -16.79 -4.30
C ALA A 32 6.27 -16.14 -4.31
N ALA A 33 6.76 -15.75 -3.13
CA ALA A 33 8.15 -15.36 -2.93
C ALA A 33 8.98 -16.62 -2.64
N LEU A 34 9.65 -17.13 -3.66
CA LEU A 34 10.29 -18.45 -3.69
C LEU A 34 11.55 -18.51 -2.83
N THR A 35 12.45 -17.54 -2.99
CA THR A 35 13.75 -17.53 -2.30
C THR A 35 14.15 -16.12 -1.92
N TYR A 36 14.81 -15.98 -0.78
CA TYR A 36 15.47 -14.74 -0.36
C TYR A 36 16.99 -14.96 -0.32
N GLN A 37 17.74 -13.99 -0.82
CA GLN A 37 19.20 -13.98 -0.72
C GLN A 37 19.67 -12.57 -0.43
N ALA A 38 20.54 -12.42 0.57
CA ALA A 38 21.26 -11.18 0.83
C ALA A 38 22.77 -11.44 0.73
N ALA A 39 23.49 -10.53 0.10
CA ALA A 39 24.94 -10.57 -0.01
C ALA A 39 25.51 -9.15 0.07
N GLY A 40 26.70 -9.03 0.66
CA GLY A 40 27.37 -7.75 0.88
C GLY A 40 27.90 -7.60 2.30
N ASP A 41 28.25 -6.37 2.64
CA ASP A 41 28.85 -5.97 3.91
C ASP A 41 28.07 -4.80 4.56
N GLU A 42 28.67 -4.18 5.58
CA GLU A 42 28.05 -3.07 6.30
C GLU A 42 28.04 -1.74 5.52
N LEU A 43 28.65 -1.67 4.34
CA LEU A 43 28.61 -0.49 3.48
C LEU A 43 27.58 -0.65 2.37
N ARG A 44 27.47 -1.86 1.80
CA ARG A 44 26.53 -2.17 0.73
C ARG A 44 26.01 -3.59 0.84
N THR A 45 24.69 -3.74 0.80
CA THR A 45 24.00 -5.03 0.79
C THR A 45 23.03 -5.09 -0.38
N ARG A 46 23.14 -6.14 -1.17
CA ARG A 46 22.19 -6.49 -2.22
C ARG A 46 21.25 -7.57 -1.72
N VAL A 47 19.96 -7.34 -1.90
CA VAL A 47 18.90 -8.32 -1.69
C VAL A 47 18.37 -8.78 -3.03
N VAL A 48 18.17 -10.09 -3.17
CA VAL A 48 17.52 -10.72 -4.31
C VAL A 48 16.39 -11.60 -3.82
N ILE A 49 15.19 -11.40 -4.36
CA ILE A 49 14.02 -12.23 -4.07
C ILE A 49 13.47 -12.76 -5.38
N ASN A 50 13.33 -14.08 -5.49
CA ASN A 50 12.70 -14.69 -6.65
C ASN A 50 11.20 -14.86 -6.42
N PHE A 51 10.41 -14.56 -7.44
CA PHE A 51 8.95 -14.69 -7.47
C PHE A 51 8.53 -15.60 -8.64
N ASP A 52 7.38 -16.25 -8.50
CA ASP A 52 6.78 -17.08 -9.55
C ASP A 52 6.12 -16.25 -10.68
N GLN A 53 5.61 -15.07 -10.34
CA GLN A 53 5.00 -14.08 -11.23
C GLN A 53 5.51 -12.67 -10.93
N GLU A 54 5.17 -11.68 -11.77
CA GLU A 54 5.62 -10.30 -11.59
C GLU A 54 4.94 -9.67 -10.37
N PRO A 55 5.69 -9.27 -9.31
CA PRO A 55 5.09 -8.66 -8.15
C PRO A 55 4.78 -7.18 -8.42
N ASP A 56 3.54 -6.77 -8.15
CA ASP A 56 3.22 -5.35 -7.94
C ASP A 56 3.72 -4.95 -6.55
N ILE A 57 4.62 -3.98 -6.46
CA ILE A 57 5.28 -3.62 -5.20
C ILE A 57 5.14 -2.14 -4.89
N SER A 58 5.05 -1.83 -3.61
CA SER A 58 5.28 -0.48 -3.11
C SER A 58 6.27 -0.50 -1.95
N THR A 59 7.07 0.55 -1.84
CA THR A 59 8.18 0.61 -0.88
C THR A 59 7.97 1.76 0.09
N MET A 60 8.31 1.55 1.36
CA MET A 60 8.19 2.55 2.40
C MET A 60 9.38 2.48 3.35
N LEU A 61 10.05 3.61 3.55
CA LEU A 61 11.04 3.80 4.62
C LEU A 61 10.32 4.04 5.95
N LEU A 62 10.86 3.45 7.02
CA LEU A 62 10.40 3.65 8.39
C LEU A 62 11.59 4.02 9.27
N GLY A 63 11.40 5.03 10.13
CA GLY A 63 12.33 5.36 11.20
C GLY A 63 12.18 4.44 12.42
N ASP A 64 13.18 4.52 13.31
CA ASP A 64 13.12 4.04 14.69
C ASP A 64 12.61 2.58 14.86
N PRO A 65 13.40 1.54 14.50
CA PRO A 65 14.71 1.58 13.84
C PRO A 65 14.61 1.77 12.31
N HIS A 66 15.75 2.08 11.67
CA HIS A 66 15.92 2.21 10.23
C HIS A 66 15.42 0.96 9.49
N ARG A 67 14.35 1.09 8.73
CA ARG A 67 13.70 -0.03 8.06
C ARG A 67 13.27 0.29 6.64
N LEU A 68 13.36 -0.70 5.76
CA LEU A 68 12.72 -0.72 4.45
C LEU A 68 11.56 -1.72 4.49
N ALA A 69 10.34 -1.25 4.29
CA ALA A 69 9.16 -2.07 4.07
C ALA A 69 8.85 -2.17 2.57
N ILE A 70 8.51 -3.37 2.12
CA ILE A 70 8.06 -3.67 0.76
C ILE A 70 6.69 -4.33 0.88
N ASP A 71 5.66 -3.65 0.42
CA ASP A 71 4.30 -4.13 0.34
C ASP A 71 4.07 -4.77 -1.02
N MET A 72 3.31 -5.86 -1.01
CA MET A 72 2.98 -6.65 -2.18
C MET A 72 1.55 -7.23 -2.01
N PRO A 73 0.94 -7.74 -3.09
CA PRO A 73 -0.25 -8.58 -3.01
C PRO A 73 -0.10 -9.72 -2.01
N LYS A 74 -1.17 -10.46 -1.78
CA LYS A 74 -1.15 -11.64 -0.92
C LYS A 74 -0.07 -12.61 -1.39
N THR A 75 0.99 -12.70 -0.58
CA THR A 75 2.20 -13.46 -0.90
C THR A 75 2.43 -14.59 0.07
N VAL A 76 2.70 -15.77 -0.48
CA VAL A 76 3.23 -16.94 0.24
C VAL A 76 4.76 -16.89 0.21
N PHE A 77 5.39 -16.97 1.38
CA PHE A 77 6.85 -16.87 1.52
C PHE A 77 7.48 -18.26 1.69
N GLY A 78 8.33 -18.65 0.74
CA GLY A 78 9.10 -19.89 0.72
C GLY A 78 10.52 -19.76 1.28
N PHE A 79 10.80 -18.73 2.07
CA PHE A 79 12.15 -18.44 2.56
C PHE A 79 12.60 -19.47 3.59
N ASP A 80 13.83 -19.96 3.45
CA ASP A 80 14.44 -20.77 4.50
C ASP A 80 14.96 -19.89 5.64
N LYS A 81 14.85 -20.38 6.88
CA LYS A 81 15.23 -19.61 8.08
C LYS A 81 16.68 -19.12 8.06
N LYS A 82 17.59 -19.89 7.45
CA LYS A 82 19.02 -19.57 7.37
C LYS A 82 19.28 -18.42 6.40
N SER A 83 18.54 -18.36 5.29
CA SER A 83 18.66 -17.27 4.33
C SER A 83 18.29 -15.92 4.94
N THR A 84 17.34 -15.90 5.87
CA THR A 84 16.82 -14.69 6.54
C THR A 84 17.65 -14.23 7.73
N GLU A 85 18.77 -14.89 8.03
CA GLU A 85 19.71 -14.44 9.06
C GLU A 85 20.36 -13.10 8.67
N ALA A 86 20.82 -12.36 9.68
CA ALA A 86 21.47 -11.06 9.50
C ALA A 86 22.64 -11.15 8.52
N ARG A 87 22.68 -10.21 7.56
CA ARG A 87 23.73 -10.14 6.54
C ARG A 87 23.97 -8.69 6.12
N GLY A 88 25.24 -8.29 6.15
CA GLY A 88 25.65 -6.94 5.79
C GLY A 88 24.95 -5.89 6.64
N LEU A 89 24.24 -4.96 5.98
CA LEU A 89 23.44 -3.92 6.63
C LEU A 89 22.18 -4.44 7.32
N ILE A 90 21.66 -5.60 6.90
CA ILE A 90 20.37 -6.13 7.36
C ILE A 90 20.58 -6.91 8.65
N THR A 91 19.90 -6.47 9.72
CA THR A 91 19.97 -7.08 11.05
C THR A 91 18.77 -7.98 11.34
N ASP A 92 17.62 -7.73 10.70
CA ASP A 92 16.41 -8.52 10.88
C ASP A 92 15.55 -8.49 9.60
N VAL A 93 14.91 -9.62 9.31
CA VAL A 93 14.04 -9.81 8.14
C VAL A 93 12.70 -10.34 8.65
N ARG A 94 11.63 -9.54 8.49
CA ARG A 94 10.27 -9.91 8.91
C ARG A 94 9.34 -9.92 7.71
N TYR A 95 8.47 -10.90 7.64
CA TYR A 95 7.47 -10.98 6.59
C TYR A 95 6.18 -11.60 7.09
N GLY A 96 5.08 -11.26 6.41
CA GLY A 96 3.78 -11.84 6.69
C GLY A 96 2.66 -11.06 6.03
N MET A 97 1.44 -11.58 6.20
CA MET A 97 0.23 -10.87 5.79
C MET A 97 -0.03 -9.69 6.73
N ILE A 98 -0.33 -8.52 6.16
CA ILE A 98 -0.79 -7.35 6.92
C ILE A 98 -2.32 -7.26 6.95
N ASP A 99 -2.97 -7.83 5.93
CA ASP A 99 -4.41 -8.00 5.82
C ASP A 99 -4.71 -9.19 4.90
N ALA A 100 -5.99 -9.44 4.58
CA ALA A 100 -6.40 -10.57 3.75
C ALA A 100 -5.91 -10.49 2.28
N THR A 101 -5.41 -9.33 1.84
CA THR A 101 -5.09 -9.02 0.45
C THR A 101 -3.63 -8.65 0.21
N ARG A 102 -2.89 -8.31 1.26
CA ARG A 102 -1.53 -7.80 1.17
C ARG A 102 -0.58 -8.47 2.15
N SER A 103 0.65 -8.65 1.67
CA SER A 103 1.79 -9.05 2.48
C SER A 103 2.81 -7.93 2.56
N ARG A 104 3.58 -7.89 3.65
CA ARG A 104 4.68 -6.95 3.86
C ARG A 104 5.94 -7.71 4.19
N LEU A 105 7.05 -7.33 3.55
CA LEU A 105 8.41 -7.72 3.88
C LEU A 105 9.13 -6.50 4.46
N ILE A 106 9.82 -6.67 5.58
CA ILE A 106 10.51 -5.61 6.31
C ILE A 106 11.95 -6.03 6.52
N PHE A 107 12.87 -5.18 6.08
CA PHE A 107 14.28 -5.25 6.43
C PHE A 107 14.56 -4.21 7.51
N THR A 108 15.06 -4.64 8.66
CA THR A 108 15.66 -3.74 9.66
C THR A 108 17.14 -3.64 9.36
N LEU A 109 17.66 -2.41 9.33
CA LEU A 109 19.05 -2.12 9.02
C LEU A 109 19.80 -1.60 10.25
N LYS A 110 21.10 -1.88 10.30
CA LYS A 110 22.01 -1.49 11.40
C LYS A 110 22.07 0.02 11.63
N GLY A 111 21.84 0.81 10.58
CA GLY A 111 21.93 2.27 10.60
C GLY A 111 21.18 2.91 9.43
N PRO A 112 21.31 4.23 9.28
CA PRO A 112 20.75 4.95 8.13
C PRO A 112 21.29 4.39 6.82
N PHE A 113 20.41 4.31 5.82
CA PHE A 113 20.74 3.75 4.51
C PHE A 113 20.02 4.51 3.39
N SER A 114 20.59 4.44 2.19
CA SER A 114 19.96 4.85 0.95
C SER A 114 19.57 3.61 0.14
N VAL A 115 18.45 3.71 -0.56
CA VAL A 115 18.02 2.73 -1.56
C VAL A 115 18.55 3.22 -2.92
N GLU A 116 19.63 2.62 -3.42
CA GLU A 116 20.18 3.00 -4.73
C GLU A 116 19.40 2.39 -5.89
N ARG A 117 18.80 1.22 -5.66
CA ARG A 117 18.08 0.45 -6.68
C ARG A 117 17.01 -0.42 -6.06
N ILE A 118 15.83 -0.47 -6.66
CA ILE A 118 14.83 -1.53 -6.48
C ILE A 118 14.20 -1.77 -7.85
N ASP A 119 14.56 -2.88 -8.48
CA ASP A 119 13.99 -3.28 -9.78
C ASP A 119 13.38 -4.66 -9.69
N VAL A 120 12.24 -4.83 -10.36
CA VAL A 120 11.66 -6.13 -10.67
C VAL A 120 12.09 -6.49 -12.10
N LEU A 121 12.79 -7.61 -12.24
CA LEU A 121 13.34 -8.07 -13.50
C LEU A 121 12.80 -9.46 -13.83
N LYS A 122 12.44 -9.70 -15.08
CA LYS A 122 12.15 -11.06 -15.55
C LYS A 122 13.43 -11.90 -15.54
N ASN A 123 13.32 -13.16 -15.16
CA ASN A 123 14.46 -14.09 -15.20
C ASN A 123 14.80 -14.48 -16.64
N ASP A 124 16.09 -14.45 -16.99
CA ASP A 124 16.54 -14.71 -18.37
C ASP A 124 16.49 -16.21 -18.72
N ASN A 125 16.91 -17.07 -17.79
CA ASN A 125 17.12 -18.51 -18.02
C ASN A 125 16.22 -19.41 -17.16
N SER A 126 15.21 -18.83 -16.50
CA SER A 126 14.26 -19.55 -15.66
C SER A 126 12.91 -18.83 -15.68
N PRO A 127 11.80 -19.53 -15.40
CA PRO A 127 10.53 -18.84 -15.19
C PRO A 127 10.60 -17.90 -13.97
N GLY A 128 9.63 -17.00 -13.90
CA GLY A 128 9.48 -16.07 -12.79
C GLY A 128 10.27 -14.77 -12.93
N TYR A 129 10.30 -14.04 -11.82
CA TYR A 129 10.82 -12.69 -11.72
C TYR A 129 11.77 -12.60 -10.52
N ARG A 130 12.68 -11.63 -10.54
CA ARG A 130 13.54 -11.31 -9.41
C ARG A 130 13.42 -9.84 -9.05
N LEU A 131 13.18 -9.57 -7.77
CA LEU A 131 13.37 -8.25 -7.20
C LEU A 131 14.82 -8.11 -6.77
N VAL A 132 15.50 -7.05 -7.22
CA VAL A 132 16.87 -6.72 -6.83
C VAL A 132 16.85 -5.38 -6.12
N ALA A 133 17.23 -5.37 -4.84
CA ALA A 133 17.35 -4.15 -4.05
C ALA A 133 18.81 -3.91 -3.62
N ASP A 134 19.37 -2.74 -3.94
CA ASP A 134 20.69 -2.31 -3.48
C ASP A 134 20.54 -1.28 -2.35
N LEU A 135 21.00 -1.68 -1.17
CA LEU A 135 20.98 -0.87 0.05
C LEU A 135 22.41 -0.44 0.38
N VAL A 136 22.62 0.85 0.61
CA VAL A 136 23.95 1.42 0.91
C VAL A 136 23.88 2.22 2.19
N ALA A 137 24.90 2.09 3.05
CA ALA A 137 25.00 2.88 4.27
C ALA A 137 24.99 4.38 3.94
N SER A 138 24.19 5.16 4.66
CA SER A 138 24.05 6.60 4.42
C SER A 138 24.26 7.39 5.71
N SER A 139 24.05 8.69 5.65
CA SER A 139 23.97 9.54 6.84
C SER A 139 22.54 9.64 7.37
N ASP A 140 22.38 9.92 8.66
CA ASP A 140 21.08 10.19 9.28
C ASP A 140 20.35 11.34 8.57
N ARG A 141 21.11 12.37 8.15
CA ARG A 141 20.56 13.51 7.40
C ARG A 141 19.91 13.05 6.09
N ALA A 142 20.62 12.26 5.28
CA ALA A 142 20.10 11.78 4.01
C ALA A 142 18.85 10.89 4.20
N PHE A 143 18.88 10.02 5.22
CA PHE A 143 17.74 9.17 5.54
C PHE A 143 16.52 9.99 6.00
N ALA A 144 16.73 10.99 6.87
CA ALA A 144 15.68 11.88 7.34
C ALA A 144 15.07 12.72 6.20
N GLU A 145 15.87 13.18 5.25
CA GLU A 145 15.39 13.88 4.05
C GLU A 145 14.56 12.95 3.15
N ALA A 146 14.96 11.68 2.99
CA ALA A 146 14.19 10.68 2.24
C ALA A 146 12.83 10.36 2.92
N LEU A 147 12.81 10.18 4.25
CA LEU A 147 11.58 10.00 5.03
C LEU A 147 10.61 11.17 4.87
N LYS A 148 11.11 12.41 4.94
CA LYS A 148 10.29 13.63 4.75
C LYS A 148 9.68 13.66 3.35
N THR A 149 10.49 13.38 2.33
CA THR A 149 10.04 13.37 0.92
C THR A 149 8.97 12.31 0.70
N GLN A 150 9.18 11.09 1.23
CA GLN A 150 8.18 10.03 1.15
C GLN A 150 6.86 10.43 1.81
N ASN A 151 6.90 10.98 3.03
CA ASN A 151 5.69 11.41 3.74
C ASN A 151 4.92 12.50 2.97
N GLN A 152 5.64 13.42 2.30
CA GLN A 152 5.02 14.42 1.44
C GLN A 152 4.37 13.80 0.20
N THR A 153 5.03 12.83 -0.45
CA THR A 153 4.48 12.15 -1.64
C THR A 153 3.28 11.29 -1.28
N THR A 154 3.34 10.50 -0.20
CA THR A 154 2.24 9.64 0.25
C THR A 154 1.04 10.46 0.79
N ALA A 155 1.31 11.61 1.42
CA ALA A 155 0.26 12.57 1.76
C ALA A 155 -0.37 13.22 0.51
N SER A 156 0.39 13.35 -0.58
CA SER A 156 -0.08 13.92 -1.85
C SER A 156 -0.79 12.90 -2.76
N THR A 157 -0.57 11.60 -2.57
CA THR A 157 -1.17 10.52 -3.40
C THR A 157 -2.28 9.74 -2.70
N THR A 158 -2.82 10.22 -1.57
CA THR A 158 -4.20 9.85 -1.16
C THR A 158 -5.23 10.77 -1.83
N SER A 159 -5.05 11.00 -3.13
CA SER A 159 -6.11 11.48 -4.02
C SER A 159 -6.45 10.32 -4.95
N THR A 160 -7.31 9.43 -4.46
CA THR A 160 -8.15 8.67 -5.40
C THR A 160 -8.85 9.71 -6.29
N PRO A 161 -8.95 9.55 -7.62
CA PRO A 161 -9.66 10.50 -8.45
C PRO A 161 -11.09 10.68 -7.93
N THR A 162 -11.39 11.86 -7.41
CA THR A 162 -12.76 12.36 -7.25
C THR A 162 -13.31 12.56 -8.65
N GLY A 163 -13.84 11.49 -9.23
CA GLY A 163 -14.35 11.52 -10.60
C GLY A 163 -15.37 10.44 -10.94
N ASP A 164 -15.47 9.34 -10.17
CA ASP A 164 -16.29 8.21 -10.64
C ASP A 164 -16.97 7.38 -9.53
N ARG A 165 -17.42 8.02 -8.44
CA ARG A 165 -18.24 7.35 -7.40
C ARG A 165 -19.69 7.84 -7.34
N LEU A 166 -20.24 8.23 -8.50
CA LEU A 166 -21.68 8.52 -8.63
C LEU A 166 -22.43 7.56 -9.56
N ALA A 167 -21.79 6.53 -10.14
CA ALA A 167 -22.50 5.60 -11.00
C ALA A 167 -21.88 4.20 -11.02
N SER A 168 -22.21 3.37 -10.03
CA SER A 168 -22.46 1.94 -10.28
C SER A 168 -23.13 1.30 -9.06
N ALA A 169 -24.46 1.32 -9.07
CA ALA A 169 -25.26 0.39 -8.28
C ALA A 169 -25.84 -0.62 -9.26
N ALA A 170 -25.21 -1.79 -9.35
CA ALA A 170 -25.87 -3.00 -9.82
C ALA A 170 -26.40 -3.79 -8.60
N PRO A 171 -27.52 -4.50 -8.72
CA PRO A 171 -28.38 -4.80 -7.58
C PRO A 171 -28.09 -6.19 -7.00
N GLY A 172 -27.90 -6.23 -5.68
CA GLY A 172 -27.96 -7.47 -4.91
C GLY A 172 -26.95 -7.54 -3.78
N GLU A 173 -27.31 -7.01 -2.61
CA GLU A 173 -27.21 -7.66 -1.30
C GLU A 173 -27.57 -6.65 -0.19
N ALA A 174 -28.14 -7.17 0.90
CA ALA A 174 -28.96 -6.48 1.87
C ALA A 174 -28.38 -5.19 2.49
N SER A 175 -29.26 -4.19 2.66
CA SER A 175 -29.03 -2.88 3.26
C SER A 175 -28.39 -2.94 4.65
N GLN A 176 -27.05 -2.88 4.70
CA GLN A 176 -26.37 -2.26 5.82
C GLN A 176 -26.41 -0.75 5.56
N ALA A 177 -27.10 0.00 6.41
CA ALA A 177 -27.10 1.47 6.32
C ALA A 177 -25.65 1.95 6.15
N PRO A 178 -25.37 2.90 5.24
CA PRO A 178 -24.01 3.38 5.00
C PRO A 178 -23.40 3.78 6.34
N LYS A 179 -22.31 3.11 6.73
CA LYS A 179 -21.60 3.43 7.97
C LYS A 179 -21.12 4.88 7.85
N PRO A 180 -21.33 5.73 8.88
CA PRO A 180 -20.89 7.11 8.81
C PRO A 180 -19.36 7.15 8.62
N PHE A 181 -18.90 8.10 7.82
CA PHE A 181 -17.49 8.39 7.66
C PHE A 181 -16.96 9.02 8.96
N THR A 182 -16.09 8.30 9.66
CA THR A 182 -15.56 8.77 10.96
C THR A 182 -14.32 9.62 10.76
N VAL A 183 -14.34 10.83 11.30
CA VAL A 183 -13.19 11.75 11.41
C VAL A 183 -12.72 11.77 12.86
N VAL A 184 -11.43 11.59 13.10
CA VAL A 184 -10.83 11.74 14.43
C VAL A 184 -10.06 13.06 14.46
N VAL A 185 -10.42 13.96 15.37
CA VAL A 185 -9.78 15.27 15.55
C VAL A 185 -8.85 15.19 16.75
N ASP A 186 -7.56 15.43 16.54
CA ASP A 186 -6.56 15.45 17.60
C ASP A 186 -6.33 16.87 18.11
N ALA A 187 -6.63 17.12 19.39
CA ALA A 187 -6.31 18.38 20.05
C ALA A 187 -4.92 18.26 20.68
N GLY A 188 -3.89 18.80 20.04
CA GLY A 188 -2.50 18.68 20.51
C GLY A 188 -2.28 19.22 21.93
N HIS A 189 -1.31 18.64 22.64
CA HIS A 189 -0.96 18.94 24.05
C HIS A 189 -2.11 18.66 25.04
N GLY A 190 -2.03 19.16 26.28
CA GLY A 190 -3.06 19.01 27.31
C GLY A 190 -2.47 18.70 28.69
N GLY A 191 -3.19 19.04 29.75
CA GLY A 191 -2.78 18.80 31.13
C GLY A 191 -1.41 19.42 31.45
N ILE A 192 -0.43 18.56 31.75
CA ILE A 192 0.95 18.95 32.09
C ILE A 192 1.73 19.54 30.92
N ASP A 193 1.34 19.16 29.70
CA ASP A 193 1.96 19.65 28.48
C ASP A 193 1.17 20.85 27.99
N SER A 194 1.75 22.04 28.17
CA SER A 194 1.14 23.30 27.74
C SER A 194 1.37 23.59 26.25
N GLY A 195 2.35 22.91 25.64
CA GLY A 195 2.97 23.34 24.41
C GLY A 195 3.64 24.73 24.53
N PRO A 196 4.14 25.26 23.41
CA PRO A 196 4.59 26.64 23.28
C PRO A 196 3.62 27.68 23.88
N GLU A 197 4.17 28.61 24.66
CA GLU A 197 3.46 29.79 25.14
C GLU A 197 3.73 30.98 24.19
N SER A 198 2.66 31.67 23.78
CA SER A 198 2.80 32.90 22.99
C SER A 198 3.37 34.05 23.83
N ALA A 199 3.94 35.06 23.18
CA ALA A 199 4.43 36.27 23.87
C ALA A 199 3.35 37.00 24.71
N GLY A 200 2.06 36.76 24.43
CA GLY A 200 0.92 37.31 25.17
C GLY A 200 0.36 36.37 26.26
N GLY A 201 1.04 35.27 26.59
CA GLY A 201 0.65 34.35 27.67
C GLY A 201 -0.41 33.31 27.31
N SER A 202 -0.83 33.22 26.05
CA SER A 202 -1.73 32.15 25.61
C SER A 202 -0.96 30.85 25.42
N LEU A 203 -1.44 29.77 26.03
CA LEU A 203 -0.88 28.42 25.93
C LEU A 203 -1.42 27.70 24.69
N GLU A 204 -0.54 27.03 23.94
CA GLU A 204 -0.92 26.28 22.73
C GLU A 204 -2.05 25.28 23.00
N LYS A 205 -1.97 24.52 24.10
CA LYS A 205 -2.99 23.52 24.47
C LYS A 205 -4.44 24.03 24.53
N ASN A 206 -4.62 25.32 24.85
CA ASN A 206 -5.92 25.97 24.94
C ASN A 206 -6.43 26.35 23.55
N VAL A 207 -5.54 26.92 22.73
CA VAL A 207 -5.84 27.31 21.36
C VAL A 207 -6.18 26.08 20.52
N THR A 208 -5.36 25.03 20.60
CA THR A 208 -5.59 23.77 19.87
C THR A 208 -6.90 23.11 20.28
N LEU A 209 -7.23 23.07 21.57
CA LEU A 209 -8.51 22.53 22.05
C LEU A 209 -9.70 23.33 21.52
N MET A 210 -9.65 24.66 21.58
CA MET A 210 -10.72 25.52 21.07
C MET A 210 -10.96 25.31 19.58
N PHE A 211 -9.89 25.31 18.77
CA PHE A 211 -10.00 25.06 17.34
C PHE A 211 -10.53 23.65 17.03
N ALA A 212 -10.04 22.63 17.76
CA ALA A 212 -10.48 21.25 17.58
C ALA A 212 -11.98 21.07 17.91
N GLN A 213 -12.47 21.72 18.96
CA GLN A 213 -13.90 21.73 19.31
C GLN A 213 -14.74 22.43 18.24
N GLN A 214 -14.30 23.59 17.75
CA GLN A 214 -15.00 24.29 16.68
C GLN A 214 -15.03 23.48 15.38
N LEU A 215 -13.92 22.83 15.02
CA LEU A 215 -13.85 21.94 13.86
C LEU A 215 -14.79 20.74 14.01
N ARG A 216 -14.82 20.11 15.18
CA ARG A 216 -15.76 19.02 15.50
C ARG A 216 -17.20 19.49 15.27
N ASP A 217 -17.57 20.65 15.82
CA ASP A 217 -18.93 21.15 15.76
C ASP A 217 -19.37 21.49 14.32
N GLU A 218 -18.46 21.98 13.47
CA GLU A 218 -18.75 22.18 12.04
C GLU A 218 -18.87 20.86 11.28
N LEU A 219 -17.97 19.90 11.52
CA LEU A 219 -17.99 18.60 10.86
C LEU A 219 -19.23 17.77 11.25
N GLN A 220 -19.71 17.86 12.49
CA GLN A 220 -20.90 17.15 12.97
C GLN A 220 -22.20 17.62 12.29
N LYS A 221 -22.21 18.80 11.66
CA LYS A 221 -23.37 19.29 10.88
C LYS A 221 -23.50 18.58 9.52
N ILE A 222 -22.46 17.89 9.06
CA ILE A 222 -22.44 17.24 7.76
C ILE A 222 -23.06 15.83 7.89
N SER A 223 -24.14 15.60 7.15
CA SER A 223 -24.82 14.30 7.16
C SER A 223 -23.86 13.17 6.74
N GLY A 224 -23.86 12.08 7.50
CA GLY A 224 -23.00 10.93 7.24
C GLY A 224 -21.58 11.05 7.82
N ILE A 225 -21.23 12.16 8.49
CA ILE A 225 -19.95 12.27 9.22
C ILE A 225 -20.17 11.99 10.71
N ARG A 226 -19.29 11.16 11.29
CA ARG A 226 -19.14 11.00 12.74
C ARG A 226 -17.81 11.62 13.13
N VAL A 227 -17.78 12.42 14.19
CA VAL A 227 -16.54 13.04 14.67
C VAL A 227 -16.23 12.58 16.07
N GLU A 228 -15.03 12.05 16.26
CA GLU A 228 -14.45 11.69 17.55
C GLU A 228 -13.27 12.63 17.85
N MET A 229 -12.99 12.90 19.12
CA MET A 229 -11.81 13.66 19.54
C MET A 229 -10.88 12.80 20.39
N THR A 230 -9.56 12.99 20.26
CA THR A 230 -8.58 12.30 21.13
C THR A 230 -8.68 12.76 22.58
N ARG A 231 -8.98 14.05 22.80
CA ARG A 231 -9.42 14.65 24.08
C ARG A 231 -10.44 15.73 23.82
N ASN A 232 -11.33 15.98 24.77
CA ASN A 232 -12.33 17.05 24.73
C ASN A 232 -12.19 18.06 25.88
N ASP A 233 -11.18 17.88 26.74
CA ASP A 233 -10.86 18.70 27.90
C ASP A 233 -9.32 18.90 28.02
N ASP A 234 -8.88 19.56 29.09
CA ASP A 234 -7.46 19.82 29.37
C ASP A 234 -6.74 18.59 29.99
N THR A 235 -6.87 17.43 29.35
CA THR A 235 -6.21 16.18 29.76
C THR A 235 -4.97 15.91 28.92
N PHE A 236 -3.90 15.46 29.57
CA PHE A 236 -2.71 14.93 28.90
C PHE A 236 -2.93 13.46 28.52
N LEU A 237 -2.73 13.11 27.26
CA LEU A 237 -2.83 11.74 26.75
C LEU A 237 -1.43 11.08 26.77
N ARG A 238 -1.34 9.83 27.23
CA ARG A 238 -0.10 9.04 27.36
C ARG A 238 -0.05 7.88 26.38
#